data_AF-A0A0F9G811-F1
#
_entry.id   AF-A0A0F9G811-F1
#
_cell.length_a   1.000
_cell.length_b   1.000
_cell.length_c   1.000
_cell.angle_alpha   90.00
_cell.angle_beta   90.00
_cell.angle_gamma   90.00
#
_symmetry.space_group_name_H-M   'P 1'
#
loop_
_entity.id
_entity.type
_entity.pdbx_description
1 polymer ?
#
loop_
_entity_poly.entity_id
_entity_poly.type
_entity_poly.pdbx_seq_one_letter_code
_entity_poly.pdbx_strand_id
1 'polypeptide(L)'
;MRFKSTLWTITDSCPPPHCQFETECDEDLPQGEKVVTYKRTHRVCPIHRATGLTGQELYDRAAGENTRKSFALALASEISGLPRDRFTWGYDDQRLLHISPKEDTTPEQKKLVQNALDLQFGPSKTIVD
;
A
#
# COMPACT_ATOMS: atom_id res chain seq x y z
N MET A 1 23.77 18.28 -3.64
CA MET A 1 22.76 17.23 -3.92
C MET A 1 23.46 15.90 -3.98
N ARG A 2 23.48 15.19 -2.86
CA ARG A 2 23.88 13.79 -2.78
C ARG A 2 22.65 12.91 -2.89
N PHE A 3 22.57 12.16 -3.97
CA PHE A 3 21.52 11.16 -4.16
C PHE A 3 22.00 9.81 -3.66
N LYS A 4 21.14 9.13 -2.89
CA LYS A 4 21.38 7.75 -2.48
C LYS A 4 20.37 6.82 -3.13
N SER A 5 20.88 5.89 -3.92
CA SER A 5 20.08 4.79 -4.46
C SER A 5 19.78 3.76 -3.38
N THR A 6 18.52 3.34 -3.30
CA THR A 6 18.04 2.29 -2.40
C THR A 6 17.20 1.30 -3.19
N LEU A 7 17.42 0.01 -2.95
CA LEU A 7 16.54 -1.02 -3.49
C LEU A 7 15.36 -1.21 -2.53
N TRP A 8 14.16 -0.91 -2.99
CA TRP A 8 12.93 -1.14 -2.27
C TRP A 8 12.25 -2.41 -2.77
N THR A 9 11.96 -3.33 -1.84
CA THR A 9 11.23 -4.57 -2.12
C THR A 9 9.85 -4.49 -1.49
N ILE A 10 8.81 -4.69 -2.29
CA ILE A 10 7.44 -4.73 -1.81
C ILE A 10 7.08 -6.18 -1.49
N THR A 11 7.29 -6.58 -0.25
CA THR A 11 7.04 -7.97 0.20
C THR A 11 5.57 -8.26 0.45
N ASP A 12 4.88 -7.25 0.96
CA ASP A 12 3.60 -7.41 1.61
C ASP A 12 2.45 -7.49 0.60
N SER A 13 2.35 -6.52 -0.31
CA SER A 13 1.29 -6.45 -1.32
C SER A 13 1.59 -7.21 -2.62
N CYS A 14 2.78 -7.81 -2.73
CA CYS A 14 3.19 -8.56 -3.92
C CYS A 14 3.49 -10.02 -3.54
N PRO A 15 2.88 -11.02 -4.20
CA PRO A 15 3.30 -12.40 -4.01
C PRO A 15 4.73 -12.62 -4.51
N PRO A 16 5.45 -13.65 -4.03
CA PRO A 16 6.72 -14.06 -4.59
C PRO A 16 6.61 -14.42 -6.08
N PRO A 17 7.57 -14.04 -6.93
CA PRO A 17 8.65 -13.10 -6.66
C PRO A 17 8.15 -11.66 -6.41
N HIS A 18 8.56 -11.03 -5.32
CA HIS A 18 8.17 -9.67 -4.96
C HIS A 18 8.61 -8.62 -6.00
N CYS A 19 7.85 -7.53 -6.12
CA CYS A 19 8.29 -6.36 -6.89
C CYS A 19 9.50 -5.71 -6.22
N GLN A 20 10.50 -5.35 -7.03
CA GLN A 20 11.72 -4.69 -6.58
C GLN A 20 12.03 -3.51 -7.47
N PHE A 21 12.14 -2.34 -6.85
CA PHE A 21 12.39 -1.07 -7.52
C PHE A 21 13.61 -0.42 -6.91
N GLU A 22 14.46 0.15 -7.74
CA GLU A 22 15.49 1.06 -7.27
C GLU A 22 14.93 2.47 -7.31
N THR A 23 15.10 3.17 -6.19
CA THR A 23 14.70 4.56 -6.03
C THR A 23 15.91 5.37 -5.57
N GLU A 24 15.95 6.63 -5.92
CA GLU A 24 16.88 7.60 -5.35
C GLU A 24 16.15 8.55 -4.42
N CYS A 25 16.84 8.96 -3.37
CA CYS A 25 16.39 10.00 -2.47
C CYS A 25 17.49 11.04 -2.33
N ASP A 26 17.12 12.32 -2.29
CA ASP A 26 18.06 13.37 -1.89
C ASP A 26 18.31 13.28 -0.39
N GLU A 27 19.55 13.02 0.00
CA GLU A 27 19.93 12.95 1.41
C GLU A 27 20.17 14.33 2.03
N ASP A 28 20.31 15.37 1.21
CA ASP A 28 20.54 16.74 1.66
C ASP A 28 19.23 17.41 2.17
N LEU A 29 18.06 16.83 1.91
CA LEU A 29 16.76 17.34 2.36
C LEU A 29 16.34 16.79 3.74
N PRO A 30 15.63 17.59 4.57
CA PRO A 30 14.97 17.11 5.79
C PRO A 30 14.02 15.94 5.50
N GLN A 31 13.84 15.03 6.46
CA GLN A 31 13.05 13.80 6.24
C GLN A 31 11.63 14.04 5.69
N GLY A 32 10.96 15.13 6.09
CA GLY A 32 9.63 15.49 5.57
C GLY A 32 9.61 16.09 4.16
N GLU A 33 10.77 16.45 3.63
CA GLU A 33 10.95 17.07 2.31
C GLU A 33 11.66 16.14 1.31
N LYS A 34 12.14 14.99 1.78
CA LYS A 34 12.79 13.97 0.96
C LYS A 34 11.84 13.46 -0.13
N VAL A 35 12.18 13.74 -1.38
CA VAL A 35 11.49 13.20 -2.55
C VAL A 35 12.15 11.89 -2.96
N VAL A 36 11.35 10.82 -3.03
CA VAL A 36 11.78 9.51 -3.51
C VAL A 36 11.43 9.38 -4.99
N THR A 37 12.44 9.24 -5.83
CA THR A 37 12.30 9.17 -7.29
C THR A 37 12.62 7.77 -7.77
N TYR A 38 11.74 7.18 -8.60
CA TYR A 38 12.00 5.90 -9.23
C TYR A 38 13.16 5.97 -10.23
N LYS A 39 13.94 4.89 -10.31
CA LYS A 39 15.04 4.74 -11.26
C LYS A 39 14.83 3.57 -12.21
N ARG A 40 14.70 2.38 -11.65
CA ARG A 40 14.61 1.15 -12.45
C ARG A 40 13.85 0.06 -11.74
N THR A 41 13.22 -0.78 -12.55
CA THR A 41 12.56 -2.00 -12.11
C THR A 41 13.58 -3.14 -12.17
N HIS A 42 13.77 -3.83 -11.04
CA HIS A 42 14.64 -5.02 -10.95
C HIS A 42 13.85 -6.32 -11.03
N ARG A 43 12.64 -6.33 -10.45
CA ARG A 43 11.80 -7.50 -10.40
C ARG A 43 10.34 -7.09 -10.36
N VAL A 44 9.47 -7.89 -10.97
CA VAL A 44 8.03 -7.65 -11.02
C VAL A 44 7.32 -8.94 -10.65
N CYS A 45 6.37 -8.84 -9.71
CA CYS A 45 5.54 -9.96 -9.31
C CYS A 45 4.55 -10.36 -10.41
N PRO A 46 4.01 -11.59 -10.39
CA PRO A 46 3.06 -12.05 -11.41
C PRO A 46 1.84 -11.15 -11.57
N ILE A 47 1.32 -10.64 -10.45
CA ILE A 47 0.15 -9.74 -10.43
C ILE A 47 0.46 -8.45 -11.18
N HIS A 48 1.54 -7.76 -10.82
CA HIS A 48 1.88 -6.50 -11.47
C HIS A 48 2.38 -6.70 -12.91
N ARG A 49 3.01 -7.84 -13.20
CA ARG A 49 3.40 -8.19 -14.58
C ARG A 49 2.18 -8.31 -15.49
N ALA A 50 1.08 -8.89 -15.00
CA ALA A 50 -0.15 -9.05 -15.77
C ALA A 50 -0.81 -7.72 -16.16
N THR A 51 -0.49 -6.62 -15.47
CA THR A 51 -1.02 -5.29 -15.82
C THR A 51 -0.42 -4.71 -17.10
N GLY A 52 0.73 -5.23 -17.56
CA GLY A 52 1.47 -4.68 -18.70
C GLY A 52 2.15 -3.33 -18.44
N LEU A 53 2.01 -2.75 -17.25
CA LEU A 53 2.67 -1.52 -16.86
C LEU A 53 4.18 -1.71 -16.73
N THR A 54 4.94 -0.67 -17.04
CA THR A 54 6.41 -0.67 -16.92
C THR A 54 6.91 0.64 -16.31
N GLY A 55 8.19 0.70 -15.96
CA GLY A 55 8.82 1.96 -15.60
C GLY A 55 8.22 2.63 -14.36
N GLN A 56 8.08 3.95 -14.44
CA GLN A 56 7.49 4.79 -13.41
C GLN A 56 6.03 4.39 -13.11
N GLU A 57 5.24 4.08 -14.13
CA GLU A 57 3.81 3.75 -13.96
C GLU A 57 3.61 2.48 -13.14
N LEU A 58 4.46 1.47 -13.39
CA LEU A 58 4.49 0.24 -12.62
C LEU A 58 4.89 0.50 -11.16
N TYR A 59 5.93 1.32 -10.96
CA TYR A 59 6.36 1.73 -9.62
C TYR A 59 5.23 2.45 -8.89
N ASP A 60 4.63 3.47 -9.49
CA ASP A 60 3.55 4.26 -8.87
C ASP A 60 2.35 3.37 -8.52
N ARG A 61 2.01 2.42 -9.39
CA ARG A 61 0.96 1.43 -9.12
C ARG A 61 1.28 0.58 -7.89
N ALA A 62 2.44 -0.09 -7.89
CA ALA A 62 2.81 -1.02 -6.83
C ALA A 62 3.05 -0.29 -5.50
N ALA A 63 3.67 0.88 -5.56
CA ALA A 63 3.92 1.75 -4.42
C ALA A 63 2.60 2.27 -3.83
N GLY A 64 1.69 2.76 -4.69
CA GLY A 64 0.39 3.26 -4.28
C GLY A 64 -0.47 2.19 -3.61
N GLU A 65 -0.45 0.95 -4.12
CA GLU A 65 -1.15 -0.17 -3.50
C GLU A 65 -0.53 -0.55 -2.14
N ASN A 66 0.80 -0.67 -2.04
CA ASN A 66 1.46 -0.94 -0.76
C ASN A 66 1.18 0.15 0.29
N THR A 67 1.20 1.42 -0.12
CA THR A 67 0.87 2.57 0.72
C THR A 67 -0.59 2.55 1.15
N ARG A 68 -1.54 2.32 0.23
CA ARG A 68 -2.98 2.21 0.56
C ARG A 68 -3.21 1.12 1.59
N LYS A 69 -2.65 -0.09 1.39
CA LYS A 69 -2.70 -1.18 2.37
C LYS A 69 -2.21 -0.73 3.74
N SER A 70 -1.01 -0.15 3.80
CA SER A 70 -0.36 0.22 5.06
C SER A 70 -1.16 1.27 5.85
N PHE A 71 -1.66 2.30 5.15
CA PHE A 71 -2.49 3.34 5.75
C PHE A 71 -3.86 2.79 6.16
N ALA A 72 -4.49 1.98 5.33
CA ALA A 72 -5.81 1.46 5.62
C ALA A 72 -5.80 0.53 6.85
N LEU A 73 -4.78 -0.32 7.00
CA LEU A 73 -4.57 -1.11 8.22
C LEU A 73 -4.28 -0.24 9.45
N ALA A 74 -3.55 0.86 9.28
CA ALA A 74 -3.29 1.81 10.37
C ALA A 74 -4.59 2.46 10.87
N LEU A 75 -5.40 2.95 9.94
CA LEU A 75 -6.66 3.63 10.24
C LEU A 75 -7.69 2.66 10.86
N ALA A 76 -7.80 1.45 10.32
CA ALA A 76 -8.66 0.41 10.88
C ALA A 76 -8.25 0.06 12.31
N SER A 77 -6.95 -0.06 12.57
CA SER A 77 -6.39 -0.33 13.90
C SER A 77 -6.69 0.80 14.90
N GLU A 78 -6.53 2.06 14.48
CA GLU A 78 -6.79 3.22 15.32
C GLU A 78 -8.26 3.35 15.72
N ILE A 79 -9.19 3.21 14.77
CA ILE A 79 -10.63 3.38 15.02
C ILE A 79 -11.22 2.22 15.82
N SER A 80 -10.79 0.99 15.54
CA SER A 80 -11.29 -0.20 16.23
C SER A 80 -10.64 -0.42 17.60
N GLY A 81 -9.47 0.17 17.84
CA GLY A 81 -8.62 -0.13 18.99
C GLY A 81 -7.91 -1.50 18.90
N LEU A 82 -8.04 -2.22 17.78
CA LEU A 82 -7.40 -3.52 17.57
C LEU A 82 -6.01 -3.36 16.97
N PRO A 83 -5.02 -4.19 17.34
CA PRO A 83 -3.72 -4.23 16.66
C PRO A 83 -3.82 -4.58 15.17
N ARG A 84 -2.90 -4.07 14.33
CA ARG A 84 -2.91 -4.26 12.86
C ARG A 84 -2.89 -5.72 12.41
N ASP A 85 -2.25 -6.60 13.16
CA ASP A 85 -2.16 -8.04 12.87
C ASP A 85 -3.49 -8.80 13.09
N ARG A 86 -4.47 -8.15 13.73
CA ARG A 86 -5.85 -8.62 13.86
C ARG A 86 -6.69 -8.35 12.60
N PHE A 87 -6.11 -7.82 11.54
CA PHE A 87 -6.78 -7.64 10.26
C PHE A 87 -6.16 -8.55 9.19
N THR A 88 -6.99 -9.24 8.44
CA THR A 88 -6.64 -9.78 7.13
C THR A 88 -6.88 -8.73 6.06
N TRP A 89 -6.17 -8.85 4.94
CA TRP A 89 -6.34 -7.95 3.82
C TRP A 89 -6.01 -8.68 2.52
N GLY A 90 -6.56 -8.19 1.41
CA GLY A 90 -6.30 -8.72 0.08
C GLY A 90 -6.70 -7.72 -0.99
N TYR A 91 -6.20 -7.91 -2.20
CA TYR A 91 -6.73 -7.22 -3.37
C TYR A 91 -7.61 -8.18 -4.16
N ASP A 92 -8.80 -7.73 -4.54
CA ASP A 92 -9.65 -8.47 -5.48
C ASP A 92 -9.16 -8.32 -6.92
N ASP A 93 -9.88 -8.93 -7.86
CA ASP A 93 -9.59 -8.86 -9.30
C ASP A 93 -9.74 -7.43 -9.86
N GLN A 94 -10.57 -6.60 -9.22
CA GLN A 94 -10.74 -5.18 -9.56
C GLN A 94 -9.68 -4.28 -8.91
N ARG A 95 -8.74 -4.86 -8.15
CA ARG A 95 -7.70 -4.16 -7.38
C ARG A 95 -8.28 -3.21 -6.33
N LEU A 96 -9.44 -3.56 -5.79
CA LEU A 96 -10.00 -2.97 -4.57
C LEU A 96 -9.34 -3.65 -3.37
N LEU A 97 -8.99 -2.84 -2.37
CA LEU A 97 -8.38 -3.36 -1.15
C LEU A 97 -9.48 -3.83 -0.20
N HIS A 98 -9.51 -5.11 0.12
CA HIS A 98 -10.35 -5.67 1.17
C HIS A 98 -9.57 -5.70 2.48
N ILE A 99 -10.23 -5.32 3.57
CA ILE A 99 -9.72 -5.44 4.93
C ILE A 99 -10.81 -6.08 5.78
N SER A 100 -10.48 -7.19 6.41
CA SER A 100 -11.43 -7.94 7.24
C SER A 100 -10.82 -8.13 8.64
N PRO A 101 -11.51 -7.78 9.71
CA PRO A 101 -11.05 -8.08 11.07
C PRO A 101 -11.15 -9.58 11.34
N LYS A 102 -10.18 -10.14 12.06
CA LYS A 102 -10.12 -11.55 12.46
C LYS A 102 -11.01 -11.88 13.67
N GLU A 103 -11.51 -10.84 14.33
CA GLU A 103 -12.37 -10.91 15.51
C GLU A 103 -13.62 -10.07 15.24
N ASP A 104 -14.67 -10.29 16.02
CA ASP A 104 -15.93 -9.57 15.87
C ASP A 104 -15.73 -8.07 16.19
N THR A 105 -15.65 -7.25 15.15
CA THR A 105 -15.86 -5.80 15.25
C THR A 105 -17.34 -5.48 15.15
N THR A 106 -17.79 -4.47 15.90
CA THR A 106 -19.21 -4.10 15.83
C THR A 106 -19.55 -3.49 14.46
N PRO A 107 -20.80 -3.61 13.99
CA PRO A 107 -21.25 -2.96 12.76
C PRO A 107 -20.95 -1.45 12.75
N GLU A 108 -21.05 -0.78 13.90
CA GLU A 108 -20.72 0.64 14.05
C GLU A 108 -19.24 0.90 13.81
N GLN A 109 -18.34 0.09 14.38
CA GLN A 109 -16.90 0.21 14.17
C GLN A 109 -16.55 -0.01 12.69
N LYS A 110 -17.09 -1.06 12.05
CA LYS A 110 -16.89 -1.30 10.62
C LYS A 110 -17.31 -0.10 9.77
N LYS A 111 -18.46 0.49 10.09
CA LYS A 111 -18.96 1.69 9.41
C LYS A 111 -18.06 2.91 9.61
N LEU A 112 -17.54 3.12 10.83
CA LEU A 112 -16.60 4.22 11.10
C LEU A 112 -15.29 4.05 10.32
N VAL A 113 -14.74 2.83 10.30
CA VAL A 113 -13.55 2.50 9.51
C VAL A 113 -13.80 2.72 8.02
N GLN A 114 -14.91 2.19 7.49
CA GLN A 114 -15.27 2.35 6.08
C GLN A 114 -15.39 3.83 5.68
N ASN A 115 -16.11 4.64 6.47
CA ASN A 115 -16.25 6.07 6.21
C ASN A 115 -14.89 6.81 6.21
N ALA A 116 -14.00 6.45 7.14
CA ALA A 116 -12.68 7.07 7.22
C ALA A 116 -11.80 6.69 6.03
N LEU A 117 -11.88 5.44 5.57
CA LEU A 117 -11.18 4.97 4.37
C LEU A 117 -11.71 5.62 3.09
N ASP A 118 -13.02 5.76 2.95
CA ASP A 118 -13.66 6.42 1.80
C ASP A 118 -13.29 7.90 1.75
N LEU A 119 -13.17 8.58 2.90
CA LEU A 119 -12.68 9.95 2.97
C LEU A 119 -11.22 10.06 2.52
N GLN A 120 -10.38 9.08 2.90
CA GLN A 120 -8.94 9.09 2.62
C GLN A 120 -8.60 8.71 1.18
N PHE A 121 -9.29 7.73 0.60
CA PHE A 121 -8.93 7.13 -0.70
C PHE A 121 -9.99 7.34 -1.79
N GLY A 122 -11.15 7.88 -1.44
CA GLY A 122 -12.34 7.92 -2.28
C GLY A 122 -13.21 6.67 -2.10
N PRO A 123 -14.51 6.78 -2.45
CA PRO A 123 -15.46 5.71 -2.27
C PRO A 123 -15.07 4.46 -3.08
N SER A 124 -15.31 3.29 -2.49
CA SER A 124 -15.14 1.98 -3.12
C SER A 124 -13.70 1.64 -3.53
N LYS A 125 -12.68 2.35 -3.00
CA LYS A 125 -11.27 1.98 -3.19
C LYS A 125 -10.75 0.98 -2.16
N THR A 126 -11.41 0.95 -1.01
CA THR A 126 -11.16 0.02 0.09
C THR A 126 -12.51 -0.45 0.64
N ILE A 127 -12.63 -1.73 0.96
CA ILE A 127 -13.83 -2.39 1.46
C ILE A 127 -13.50 -3.02 2.82
N VAL A 128 -14.32 -2.73 3.82
CA VAL A 128 -14.25 -3.38 5.14
C VAL A 128 -15.28 -4.51 5.19
N ASP A 129 -14.82 -5.76 5.25
CA ASP A 129 -15.69 -6.94 5.32
C ASP A 129 -16.14 -7.24 6.77
#